data_AF-A0A652JSS5-F1
#
_entry.id   AF-A0A652JSS5-F1
#
_cell.length_a   1.000
_cell.length_b   1.000
_cell.length_c   1.000
_cell.angle_alpha   90.00
_cell.angle_beta   90.00
_cell.angle_gamma   90.00
#
_symmetry.space_group_name_H-M   'P 1'
#
loop_
_entity.id
_entity.type
_entity.pdbx_description
1 polymer ?
#
loop_
_entity_poly.entity_id
_entity_poly.type
_entity_poly.pdbx_seq_one_letter_code
_entity_poly.pdbx_strand_id
1 'polypeptide(L)'
;GTPHVLALSARSPQALLDLAEAYVAHLGPGGRGAAYPLRDICHTAATRRTHHAHRLAVVGSSHAELVRALSRGAAGEHAHPAAPAALTEAVERYRAGEDVHWEALFDEPGTVVPLPRYPWQTRRYWPGEDRATDTESAADWLLREHARTDFDDASRLADIGIDSLARLQLIVELTQQTGREIDPEEVGRLGTVGELRVWTGSLEAGVR
;
A
#
# COMPACT_ATOMS: atom_id res chain seq x y z
N GLY A 1 -4.05 -4.37 -33.36
CA GLY A 1 -5.36 -3.70 -33.23
C GLY A 1 -5.15 -2.24 -32.92
N THR A 2 -6.20 -1.48 -32.61
CA THR A 2 -6.05 -0.15 -32.00
C THR A 2 -5.46 -0.31 -30.59
N PRO A 3 -4.38 0.40 -30.23
CA PRO A 3 -3.79 0.31 -28.90
C PRO A 3 -4.66 1.03 -27.86
N HIS A 4 -4.74 0.46 -26.66
CA HIS A 4 -5.42 1.03 -25.50
C HIS A 4 -4.51 0.99 -24.28
N VAL A 5 -4.73 1.91 -23.35
CA VAL A 5 -4.01 1.99 -22.07
C VAL A 5 -4.80 1.27 -20.97
N LEU A 6 -4.14 0.37 -20.25
CA LEU A 6 -4.67 -0.23 -19.03
C LEU A 6 -4.01 0.43 -17.82
N ALA A 7 -4.78 1.21 -17.08
CA ALA A 7 -4.33 1.89 -15.87
C ALA A 7 -4.69 1.08 -14.61
N LEU A 8 -3.68 0.76 -13.80
CA LEU A 8 -3.82 0.08 -12.51
C LEU A 8 -3.27 0.98 -11.39
N SER A 9 -3.84 0.86 -10.20
CA SER A 9 -3.24 1.45 -9.00
C SER A 9 -3.63 0.73 -7.72
N ALA A 10 -2.78 0.86 -6.70
CA ALA A 10 -3.02 0.29 -5.39
C ALA A 10 -2.43 1.13 -4.25
N ARG A 11 -2.80 0.79 -3.01
CA ARG A 11 -2.37 1.47 -1.78
C ARG A 11 -1.00 1.03 -1.28
N SER A 12 -0.45 -0.07 -1.81
CA SER A 12 0.89 -0.55 -1.52
C SER A 12 1.54 -1.11 -2.79
N PRO A 13 2.89 -1.21 -2.86
CA PRO A 13 3.57 -1.84 -3.99
C PRO A 13 3.16 -3.30 -4.18
N GLN A 14 3.01 -4.05 -3.08
CA GLN A 14 2.59 -5.44 -3.14
C GLN A 14 1.16 -5.59 -3.68
N ALA A 15 0.21 -4.74 -3.25
CA ALA A 15 -1.16 -4.80 -3.76
C ALA A 15 -1.24 -4.45 -5.25
N LEU A 16 -0.29 -3.64 -5.76
CA LEU A 16 -0.18 -3.36 -7.19
C LEU A 16 0.28 -4.59 -7.98
N LEU A 17 1.24 -5.34 -7.44
CA LEU A 17 1.70 -6.62 -8.03
C LEU A 17 0.57 -7.65 -8.02
N ASP A 18 -0.10 -7.83 -6.89
CA ASP A 18 -1.24 -8.74 -6.74
C ASP A 18 -2.37 -8.37 -7.73
N LEU A 19 -2.60 -7.06 -7.92
CA LEU A 19 -3.60 -6.56 -8.87
C LEU A 19 -3.17 -6.84 -10.31
N ALA A 20 -1.90 -6.63 -10.66
CA ALA A 20 -1.37 -6.93 -11.98
C ALA A 20 -1.51 -8.43 -12.32
N GLU A 21 -1.21 -9.32 -11.35
CA GLU A 21 -1.39 -10.76 -11.50
C GLU A 21 -2.87 -11.14 -11.70
N ALA A 22 -3.78 -10.52 -10.94
CA ALA A 22 -5.21 -10.71 -11.11
C ALA A 22 -5.69 -10.29 -12.51
N TYR A 23 -5.12 -9.23 -13.08
CA TYR A 23 -5.38 -8.82 -14.46
C TYR A 23 -4.77 -9.78 -15.48
N VAL A 24 -3.56 -10.30 -15.25
CA VAL A 24 -2.96 -11.33 -16.10
C VAL A 24 -3.86 -12.57 -16.18
N ALA A 25 -4.37 -13.05 -15.04
CA ALA A 25 -5.30 -14.18 -15.01
C ALA A 25 -6.65 -13.85 -15.67
N HIS A 26 -7.13 -12.61 -15.52
CA HIS A 26 -8.41 -12.18 -16.11
C HIS A 26 -8.35 -12.03 -17.63
N LEU A 27 -7.23 -11.53 -18.17
CA LEU A 27 -6.99 -11.28 -19.60
C LEU A 27 -6.42 -12.51 -20.33
N GLY A 28 -5.81 -13.44 -19.59
CA GLY A 28 -5.20 -14.64 -20.11
C GLY A 28 -6.20 -15.63 -20.73
N PRO A 29 -5.71 -16.68 -21.40
CA PRO A 29 -6.56 -17.72 -21.99
C PRO A 29 -7.51 -18.35 -20.95
N GLY A 30 -8.81 -18.38 -21.25
CA GLY A 30 -9.83 -18.90 -20.32
C GLY A 30 -10.21 -17.95 -19.17
N GLY A 31 -9.58 -16.77 -19.09
CA GLY A 31 -9.93 -15.72 -18.16
C GLY A 31 -11.29 -15.08 -18.47
N ARG A 32 -11.98 -14.58 -17.44
CA ARG A 32 -13.31 -13.95 -17.60
C ARG A 32 -13.29 -12.71 -18.50
N GLY A 33 -12.14 -12.04 -18.62
CA GLY A 33 -11.94 -10.87 -19.47
C GLY A 33 -11.98 -11.18 -20.96
N ALA A 34 -11.67 -12.42 -21.36
CA ALA A 34 -11.64 -12.82 -22.76
C ALA A 34 -12.99 -12.68 -23.48
N ALA A 35 -14.10 -12.60 -22.74
CA ALA A 35 -15.44 -12.38 -23.28
C ALA A 35 -15.74 -10.91 -23.62
N TYR A 36 -14.87 -9.97 -23.24
CA TYR A 36 -15.11 -8.53 -23.38
C TYR A 36 -14.10 -7.86 -24.32
N PRO A 37 -14.50 -6.79 -25.02
CA PRO A 37 -13.56 -5.99 -25.81
C PRO A 37 -12.46 -5.39 -24.93
N LEU A 38 -11.22 -5.43 -25.41
CA LEU A 38 -10.06 -4.84 -24.72
C LEU A 38 -10.29 -3.38 -24.33
N ARG A 39 -10.88 -2.62 -25.26
CA ARG A 39 -11.25 -1.21 -25.08
C ARG A 39 -12.13 -0.99 -23.85
N ASP A 40 -13.16 -1.82 -23.67
CA ASP A 40 -14.13 -1.67 -22.58
C ASP A 40 -13.51 -2.02 -21.22
N ILE A 41 -12.61 -3.01 -21.20
CA ILE A 41 -11.82 -3.34 -20.01
C ILE A 41 -10.93 -2.14 -19.62
N CYS A 42 -10.16 -1.62 -20.57
CA CYS A 42 -9.27 -0.47 -20.36
C CYS A 42 -10.05 0.78 -19.94
N HIS A 43 -11.17 1.07 -20.61
CA HIS A 43 -12.06 2.17 -20.27
C HIS A 43 -12.58 2.02 -18.84
N THR A 44 -13.12 0.85 -18.49
CA THR A 44 -13.66 0.60 -17.15
C THR A 44 -12.58 0.72 -16.08
N ALA A 45 -11.36 0.24 -16.35
CA ALA A 45 -10.25 0.32 -15.40
C ALA A 45 -9.84 1.77 -15.14
N ALA A 46 -9.87 2.62 -16.17
CA ALA A 46 -9.48 4.01 -16.12
C ALA A 46 -10.58 4.94 -15.54
N THR A 47 -11.87 4.69 -15.81
CA THR A 47 -12.94 5.65 -15.44
C THR A 47 -13.81 5.21 -14.27
N ARG A 48 -13.75 3.93 -13.87
CA ARG A 48 -14.63 3.36 -12.83
C ARG A 48 -13.90 2.91 -11.58
N ARG A 49 -12.58 3.10 -11.50
CA ARG A 49 -11.75 2.75 -10.33
C ARG A 49 -11.20 4.00 -9.67
N THR A 50 -11.04 3.94 -8.35
CA THR A 50 -10.29 4.96 -7.62
C THR A 50 -8.80 4.80 -7.92
N HIS A 51 -8.12 5.90 -8.21
CA HIS A 51 -6.69 5.90 -8.45
C HIS A 51 -5.90 6.16 -7.15
N HIS A 52 -4.94 5.29 -6.85
CA HIS A 52 -4.11 5.32 -5.66
C HIS A 52 -2.66 5.74 -5.99
N ALA A 53 -1.80 5.84 -4.97
CA ALA A 53 -0.44 6.35 -5.08
C ALA A 53 0.51 5.43 -5.86
N HIS A 54 0.40 4.11 -5.72
CA HIS A 54 1.22 3.18 -6.49
C HIS A 54 0.54 2.88 -7.81
N ARG A 55 1.16 3.28 -8.92
CA ARG A 55 0.53 3.29 -10.25
C ARG A 55 1.34 2.49 -11.26
N LEU A 56 0.63 1.75 -12.10
CA LEU A 56 1.15 1.04 -13.26
C LEU A 56 0.23 1.34 -14.44
N ALA A 57 0.79 1.64 -15.60
CA ALA A 57 0.02 1.73 -16.83
C ALA A 57 0.80 1.10 -17.98
N VAL A 58 0.11 0.29 -18.77
CA VAL A 58 0.67 -0.42 -19.91
C VAL A 58 -0.17 -0.18 -21.15
N VAL A 59 0.47 -0.14 -22.33
CA VAL A 59 -0.22 0.02 -23.61
C VAL A 59 -0.17 -1.28 -24.40
N GLY A 60 -1.29 -1.66 -24.99
CA GLY A 60 -1.36 -2.82 -25.89
C GLY A 60 -2.62 -2.82 -26.73
N SER A 61 -2.56 -3.56 -27.83
CA SER A 61 -3.63 -3.70 -28.81
C SER A 61 -4.32 -5.07 -28.79
N SER A 62 -3.90 -5.95 -27.87
CA SER A 62 -4.52 -7.24 -27.61
C SER A 62 -4.39 -7.65 -26.15
N HIS A 63 -5.25 -8.57 -25.71
CA HIS A 63 -5.17 -9.21 -24.39
C HIS A 63 -3.78 -9.82 -24.13
N ALA A 64 -3.21 -10.52 -25.12
CA ALA A 64 -1.90 -11.14 -25.01
C ALA A 64 -0.77 -10.11 -24.88
N GLU A 65 -0.86 -8.96 -25.54
CA GLU A 65 0.10 -7.86 -25.38
C GLU A 65 0.03 -7.27 -23.98
N LEU A 66 -1.17 -7.00 -23.46
CA LEU A 66 -1.32 -6.50 -22.09
C LEU A 66 -0.82 -7.50 -21.06
N VAL A 67 -1.10 -8.80 -21.22
CA VAL A 67 -0.56 -9.85 -20.34
C VAL A 67 0.98 -9.85 -20.34
N ARG A 68 1.62 -9.77 -21.51
CA ARG A 68 3.08 -9.69 -21.60
C ARG A 68 3.63 -8.42 -20.96
N ALA A 69 2.98 -7.28 -21.14
CA ALA A 69 3.40 -6.01 -20.55
C ALA A 69 3.26 -6.02 -19.02
N LEU A 70 2.11 -6.47 -18.50
CA LEU A 70 1.86 -6.60 -17.07
C LEU A 70 2.84 -7.57 -16.39
N SER A 71 3.18 -8.68 -17.04
CA SER A 71 4.12 -9.68 -16.50
C SER A 71 5.56 -9.16 -16.36
N ARG A 72 5.92 -8.07 -17.06
CA ARG A 72 7.23 -7.40 -16.89
C ARG A 72 7.26 -6.45 -15.67
N GLY A 73 6.10 -6.18 -15.07
CA GLY A 73 5.96 -5.33 -13.89
C GLY A 73 6.27 -3.85 -14.16
N ALA A 74 6.36 -3.05 -13.09
CA ALA A 74 6.54 -1.59 -13.17
C ALA A 74 7.87 -1.14 -13.78
N ALA A 75 8.88 -2.02 -13.83
CA ALA A 75 10.19 -1.76 -14.43
C ALA A 75 10.25 -2.08 -15.94
N GLY A 76 9.21 -2.73 -16.50
CA GLY A 76 9.16 -3.10 -17.91
C GLY A 76 9.01 -1.89 -18.85
N GLU A 77 9.26 -2.10 -20.13
CA GLU A 77 8.97 -1.11 -21.17
C GLU A 77 7.44 -1.07 -21.41
N HIS A 78 6.82 0.07 -21.14
CA HIS A 78 5.35 0.26 -21.19
C HIS A 78 4.86 0.79 -22.54
N ALA A 79 5.81 1.10 -23.44
CA ALA A 79 5.55 1.68 -24.73
C ALA A 79 5.22 0.60 -25.75
N HIS A 80 4.04 0.69 -26.34
CA HIS A 80 3.73 -0.04 -27.56
C HIS A 80 4.32 0.74 -28.76
N PRO A 81 5.08 0.12 -29.67
CA PRO A 81 5.84 0.84 -30.70
C PRO A 81 4.97 1.64 -31.68
N ALA A 82 3.69 1.25 -31.84
CA ALA A 82 2.70 1.97 -32.63
C ALA A 82 1.67 2.74 -31.77
N ALA A 83 1.97 3.02 -30.49
CA ALA A 83 1.08 3.83 -29.66
C ALA A 83 1.06 5.29 -30.13
N PRO A 84 -0.13 5.91 -30.25
CA PRO A 84 -0.25 7.36 -30.40
C PRO A 84 0.49 8.10 -29.29
N ALA A 85 1.13 9.22 -29.61
CA ALA A 85 1.88 10.04 -28.65
C ALA A 85 1.03 10.43 -27.42
N ALA A 86 -0.26 10.73 -27.62
CA ALA A 86 -1.20 11.05 -26.55
C ALA A 86 -1.36 9.92 -25.52
N LEU A 87 -1.36 8.65 -25.94
CA LEU A 87 -1.42 7.51 -25.01
C LEU A 87 -0.11 7.37 -24.23
N THR A 88 1.03 7.52 -24.91
CA THR A 88 2.35 7.47 -24.25
C THR A 88 2.48 8.56 -23.21
N GLU A 89 2.08 9.79 -23.54
CA GLU A 89 2.10 10.93 -22.62
C GLU A 89 1.17 10.68 -21.41
N ALA A 90 -0.03 10.16 -21.64
CA ALA A 90 -0.96 9.83 -20.56
C ALA A 90 -0.40 8.76 -19.61
N VAL A 91 0.30 7.76 -20.12
CA VAL A 91 0.98 6.73 -19.31
C VAL A 91 2.03 7.36 -18.41
N GLU A 92 2.89 8.22 -18.96
CA GLU A 92 3.97 8.86 -18.20
C GLU A 92 3.42 9.79 -17.13
N ARG A 93 2.46 10.67 -17.46
CA ARG A 93 1.78 11.54 -16.49
C ARG A 93 1.11 10.75 -15.37
N TYR A 94 0.37 9.70 -15.73
CA TYR A 94 -0.28 8.87 -14.73
C TYR A 94 0.73 8.21 -13.79
N ARG A 95 1.85 7.68 -14.30
CA ARG A 95 2.92 7.06 -13.49
C ARG A 95 3.66 8.07 -12.62
N ALA A 96 3.78 9.33 -13.07
CA ALA A 96 4.31 10.43 -12.27
C ALA A 96 3.38 10.85 -11.11
N GLY A 97 2.16 10.29 -11.04
CA GLY A 97 1.19 10.59 -9.98
C GLY A 97 0.21 11.69 -10.36
N GLU A 98 0.25 12.21 -11.59
CA GLU A 98 -0.66 13.25 -12.06
C GLU A 98 -2.05 12.68 -12.35
N ASP A 99 -3.07 13.53 -12.24
CA ASP A 99 -4.43 13.18 -12.64
C ASP A 99 -4.57 13.28 -14.16
N VAL A 100 -5.01 12.17 -14.76
CA VAL A 100 -5.21 12.07 -16.21
C VAL A 100 -6.71 12.08 -16.50
N HIS A 101 -7.12 12.97 -17.40
CA HIS A 101 -8.49 12.99 -17.95
C HIS A 101 -8.69 11.83 -18.91
N TRP A 102 -9.00 10.66 -18.37
CA TRP A 102 -9.14 9.42 -19.14
C TRP A 102 -10.27 9.49 -20.17
N GLU A 103 -11.35 10.20 -19.88
CA GLU A 103 -12.51 10.34 -20.77
C GLU A 103 -12.10 10.94 -22.13
N ALA A 104 -11.09 11.81 -22.17
CA ALA A 104 -10.61 12.41 -23.41
C ALA A 104 -9.77 11.43 -24.27
N LEU A 105 -9.34 10.29 -23.70
CA LEU A 105 -8.55 9.27 -24.40
C LEU A 105 -9.43 8.14 -24.98
N PHE A 106 -10.73 8.16 -24.70
CA PHE A 106 -11.69 7.22 -25.27
C PHE A 106 -12.71 8.00 -26.10
N ASP A 107 -12.76 7.75 -27.41
CA ASP A 107 -13.60 8.50 -28.36
C ASP A 107 -15.11 8.44 -28.04
N GLU A 108 -15.55 7.40 -27.32
CA GLU A 108 -16.95 7.20 -26.90
C GLU A 108 -16.99 6.64 -25.47
N PRO A 109 -18.05 6.91 -24.68
CA PRO A 109 -18.25 6.24 -23.39
C PRO A 109 -18.31 4.71 -23.62
N GLY A 110 -17.33 3.98 -23.10
CA GLY A 110 -17.26 2.53 -23.27
C GLY A 110 -18.30 1.78 -22.45
N THR A 111 -18.57 0.53 -22.82
CA THR A 111 -19.43 -0.32 -22.01
C THR A 111 -18.69 -0.67 -20.72
N VAL A 112 -19.33 -0.45 -19.57
CA VAL A 112 -18.73 -0.83 -18.29
C VAL A 112 -18.81 -2.35 -18.13
N VAL A 113 -17.64 -3.00 -18.00
CA VAL A 113 -17.53 -4.47 -17.93
C VAL A 113 -17.02 -4.95 -16.57
N PRO A 114 -17.29 -6.20 -16.17
CA PRO A 114 -16.76 -6.76 -14.93
C PRO A 114 -15.23 -6.86 -14.95
N LEU A 115 -14.59 -6.26 -13.96
CA LEU A 115 -13.14 -6.29 -13.78
C LEU A 115 -12.74 -7.13 -12.56
N PRO A 116 -11.46 -7.55 -12.43
CA PRO A 116 -10.94 -8.17 -11.21
C PRO A 116 -11.28 -7.35 -9.97
N ARG A 117 -11.62 -8.02 -8.86
CA ARG A 117 -11.81 -7.35 -7.58
C ARG A 117 -10.46 -6.86 -7.05
N TYR A 118 -10.48 -5.79 -6.27
CA TYR A 118 -9.28 -5.30 -5.60
C TYR A 118 -8.68 -6.40 -4.70
N PRO A 119 -7.36 -6.67 -4.75
CA PRO A 119 -6.72 -7.68 -3.92
C PRO A 119 -6.58 -7.16 -2.50
N TRP A 120 -7.64 -7.33 -1.71
CA TRP A 120 -7.62 -6.92 -0.31
C TRP A 120 -6.50 -7.68 0.42
N GLN A 121 -5.49 -6.95 0.87
CA GLN A 121 -4.45 -7.47 1.75
C GLN A 121 -5.05 -7.62 3.14
N THR A 122 -5.81 -8.70 3.33
CA THR A 122 -6.54 -8.93 4.57
C THR A 122 -5.55 -9.16 5.70
N ARG A 123 -5.44 -8.16 6.58
CA ARG A 123 -4.94 -8.40 7.93
C ARG A 123 -6.12 -8.83 8.77
N ARG A 124 -5.93 -9.86 9.58
CA ARG A 124 -6.95 -10.29 10.54
C ARG A 124 -7.01 -9.23 11.63
N TYR A 125 -8.16 -8.58 11.76
CA TYR A 125 -8.46 -7.65 12.84
C TYR A 125 -9.54 -8.32 13.69
N TRP A 126 -9.11 -9.07 14.70
CA TRP A 126 -9.99 -9.61 15.74
C TRP A 126 -9.63 -8.92 17.07
N PRO A 127 -10.59 -8.44 17.87
CA PRO A 127 -10.30 -7.93 19.21
C PRO A 127 -9.65 -9.05 20.04
N GLY A 128 -8.43 -8.82 20.54
CA GLY A 128 -7.72 -9.77 21.40
C GLY A 128 -6.87 -10.83 20.69
N GLU A 129 -6.52 -10.66 19.41
CA GLU A 129 -5.43 -11.44 18.80
C GLU A 129 -4.12 -10.66 18.83
N ASP A 130 -3.15 -11.24 19.53
CA ASP A 130 -1.78 -10.76 19.64
C ASP A 130 -1.16 -10.54 18.26
N ARG A 131 -0.43 -9.43 18.13
CA ARG A 131 0.47 -9.13 17.01
C ARG A 131 1.65 -10.11 16.98
N ALA A 132 1.40 -11.39 16.77
CA ALA A 132 2.44 -12.41 16.71
C ALA A 132 3.09 -12.42 15.31
N THR A 133 4.11 -11.59 15.13
CA THR A 133 5.45 -11.94 14.58
C THR A 133 6.31 -10.68 14.55
N ASP A 134 6.61 -10.17 15.74
CA ASP A 134 7.96 -9.83 16.18
C ASP A 134 7.82 -9.63 17.68
N THR A 135 8.67 -10.27 18.48
CA THR A 135 8.73 -10.02 19.93
C THR A 135 9.40 -8.65 20.17
N GLU A 136 8.96 -7.63 19.43
CA GLU A 136 9.40 -6.25 19.59
C GLU A 136 8.72 -5.72 20.85
N SER A 137 9.51 -5.34 21.85
CA SER A 137 8.97 -4.70 23.06
C SER A 137 8.28 -3.40 22.70
N ALA A 138 7.32 -2.96 23.50
CA ALA A 138 6.66 -1.67 23.32
C ALA A 138 7.66 -0.50 23.32
N ALA A 139 8.78 -0.63 24.05
CA ALA A 139 9.88 0.33 24.00
C ALA A 139 10.59 0.33 22.64
N ASP A 140 10.93 -0.85 22.09
CA ASP A 140 11.59 -0.96 20.80
C ASP A 140 10.72 -0.39 19.67
N TRP A 141 9.43 -0.73 19.70
CA TRP A 141 8.45 -0.19 18.77
C TRP A 141 8.40 1.34 18.83
N LEU A 142 8.30 1.92 20.05
CA LEU A 142 8.22 3.36 20.24
C LEU A 142 9.47 4.06 19.72
N LEU A 143 10.64 3.54 20.07
CA LEU A 143 11.93 4.12 19.68
C LEU A 143 12.12 4.05 18.17
N ARG A 144 11.80 2.91 17.53
CA ARG A 144 11.90 2.77 16.07
C ARG A 144 10.96 3.71 15.31
N GLU A 145 9.76 3.93 15.84
CA GLU A 145 8.75 4.75 15.16
C GLU A 145 8.95 6.26 15.36
N HIS A 146 9.45 6.68 16.53
CA HIS A 146 9.46 8.08 16.92
C HIS A 146 10.85 8.67 17.17
N ALA A 147 11.90 7.87 17.34
CA ALA A 147 13.25 8.42 17.49
C ALA A 147 13.71 9.03 16.15
N ARG A 148 14.27 10.24 16.22
CA ARG A 148 14.75 11.01 15.06
C ARG A 148 16.26 11.02 14.93
N THR A 149 16.96 10.54 15.96
CA THR A 149 18.42 10.49 16.04
C THR A 149 18.87 9.16 16.60
N ASP A 150 20.14 8.82 16.40
CA ASP A 150 20.77 7.71 17.10
C ASP A 150 20.71 7.94 18.62
N PHE A 151 20.68 6.85 19.38
CA PHE A 151 20.51 6.86 20.82
C PHE A 151 21.18 5.67 21.49
N ASP A 152 21.41 5.82 22.79
CA ASP A 152 21.79 4.77 23.72
C ASP A 152 20.85 4.79 24.93
N ASP A 153 21.03 3.89 25.90
CA ASP A 153 20.16 3.80 27.08
C ASP A 153 20.20 5.07 27.96
N ALA A 154 21.29 5.84 27.92
CA ALA A 154 21.43 7.08 28.69
C ALA A 154 20.78 8.30 27.99
N SER A 155 20.45 8.16 26.72
CA SER A 155 19.87 9.22 25.90
C SER A 155 18.50 9.64 26.44
N ARG A 156 18.25 10.95 26.48
CA ARG A 156 16.95 11.48 26.92
C ARG A 156 15.91 11.31 25.84
N LEU A 157 14.72 10.87 26.23
CA LEU A 157 13.58 10.66 25.33
C LEU A 157 13.24 11.92 24.53
N ALA A 158 13.27 13.10 25.17
CA ALA A 158 13.01 14.37 24.51
C ALA A 158 14.08 14.74 23.46
N ASP A 159 15.35 14.44 23.73
CA ASP A 159 16.47 14.78 22.84
C ASP A 159 16.44 13.94 21.56
N ILE A 160 15.92 12.71 21.64
CA ILE A 160 15.78 11.81 20.50
C ILE A 160 14.44 11.98 19.76
N GLY A 161 13.59 12.92 20.19
CA GLY A 161 12.33 13.25 19.50
C GLY A 161 11.07 12.56 20.02
N ILE A 162 11.12 11.88 21.17
CA ILE A 162 9.92 11.33 21.82
C ILE A 162 9.16 12.44 22.54
N ASP A 163 8.01 12.81 21.98
CA ASP A 163 7.12 13.84 22.51
C ASP A 163 5.94 13.26 23.32
N SER A 164 5.05 14.14 23.78
CA SER A 164 3.86 13.75 24.56
C SER A 164 2.87 12.91 23.76
N LEU A 165 2.82 13.04 22.44
CA LEU A 165 1.93 12.23 21.60
C LEU A 165 2.47 10.81 21.46
N ALA A 166 3.78 10.66 21.23
CA ALA A 166 4.44 9.36 21.21
C ALA A 166 4.22 8.61 22.53
N ARG A 167 4.32 9.31 23.67
CA ARG A 167 4.02 8.74 24.99
C ARG A 167 2.57 8.29 25.16
N LEU A 168 1.59 9.05 24.64
CA LEU A 168 0.19 8.63 24.65
C LEU A 168 -0.06 7.41 23.76
N GLN A 169 0.61 7.33 22.61
CA GLN A 169 0.52 6.16 21.72
C GLN A 169 1.12 4.92 22.39
N LEU A 170 2.22 5.06 23.14
CA LEU A 170 2.76 3.98 23.98
C LEU A 170 1.74 3.48 25.00
N ILE A 171 1.05 4.38 25.71
CA ILE A 171 0.02 4.03 26.69
C ILE A 171 -1.09 3.21 26.04
N VAL A 172 -1.58 3.64 24.88
CA VAL A 172 -2.65 2.96 24.14
C VAL A 172 -2.21 1.57 23.67
N GLU A 173 -0.98 1.43 23.20
CA GLU A 173 -0.43 0.14 22.77
C GLU A 173 -0.26 -0.81 23.97
N LEU A 174 0.34 -0.35 25.07
CA LEU A 174 0.53 -1.16 26.28
C LEU A 174 -0.79 -1.57 26.93
N THR A 175 -1.80 -0.70 26.93
CA THR A 175 -3.14 -1.03 27.45
C THR A 175 -3.77 -2.15 26.64
N GLN A 176 -3.62 -2.13 25.31
CA GLN A 176 -4.14 -3.18 24.44
C GLN A 176 -3.37 -4.51 24.59
N GLN A 177 -2.05 -4.46 24.73
CA GLN A 177 -1.21 -5.65 24.85
C GLN A 177 -1.32 -6.32 26.22
N THR A 178 -1.34 -5.53 27.30
CA THR A 178 -1.31 -6.05 28.66
C THR A 178 -2.69 -6.18 29.31
N GLY A 179 -3.71 -5.51 28.75
CA GLY A 179 -5.04 -5.39 29.34
C GLY A 179 -5.07 -4.59 30.64
N ARG A 180 -3.97 -3.94 31.02
CA ARG A 180 -3.85 -3.12 32.24
C ARG A 180 -4.06 -1.65 31.92
N GLU A 181 -4.72 -0.95 32.82
CA GLU A 181 -4.79 0.51 32.78
C GLU A 181 -3.41 1.07 33.16
N ILE A 182 -2.86 1.93 32.30
CA ILE A 182 -1.54 2.54 32.48
C ILE A 182 -1.72 4.00 32.91
N ASP A 183 -1.13 4.37 34.04
CA ASP A 183 -1.16 5.74 34.54
C ASP A 183 -0.28 6.66 33.67
N PRO A 184 -0.86 7.73 33.05
CA PRO A 184 -0.08 8.69 32.27
C PRO A 184 1.04 9.37 33.06
N GLU A 185 0.92 9.52 34.38
CA GLU A 185 1.96 10.12 35.22
C GLU A 185 3.20 9.23 35.35
N GLU A 186 3.06 7.91 35.24
CA GLU A 186 4.20 6.98 35.22
C GLU A 186 5.00 7.15 33.93
N VAL A 187 4.31 7.24 32.79
CA VAL A 187 4.94 7.44 31.48
C VAL A 187 5.55 8.84 31.38
N GLY A 188 4.93 9.85 32.00
CA GLY A 188 5.45 11.21 32.07
C GLY A 188 6.78 11.32 32.82
N ARG A 189 7.02 10.44 33.81
CA ARG A 189 8.24 10.43 34.61
C ARG A 189 9.46 9.82 33.90
N LEU A 190 9.26 9.05 32.85
CA LEU A 190 10.35 8.44 32.08
C LEU A 190 11.17 9.55 31.38
N GLY A 191 12.46 9.61 31.69
CA GLY A 191 13.39 10.59 31.14
C GLY A 191 14.30 10.01 30.07
N THR A 192 14.66 8.73 30.17
CA THR A 192 15.67 8.09 29.32
C THR A 192 15.18 6.85 28.59
N VAL A 193 15.94 6.44 27.57
CA VAL A 193 15.69 5.20 26.80
C VAL A 193 15.79 3.96 27.71
N GLY A 194 16.78 3.90 28.60
CA GLY A 194 16.95 2.78 29.53
C GLY A 194 15.79 2.64 30.50
N GLU A 195 15.31 3.76 31.07
CA GLU A 195 14.12 3.77 31.93
C GLU A 195 12.88 3.26 31.21
N LEU A 196 12.67 3.69 29.96
CA LEU A 196 11.56 3.23 29.11
C LEU A 196 11.61 1.70 28.89
N ARG A 197 12.78 1.16 28.55
CA ARG A 197 12.97 -0.29 28.32
C ARG A 197 12.70 -1.12 29.57
N VAL A 198 13.23 -0.69 30.71
CA VAL A 198 13.01 -1.38 32.00
C VAL A 198 11.54 -1.35 32.40
N TRP A 199 10.89 -0.18 32.27
CA TRP A 199 9.51 0.00 32.66
C TRP A 199 8.56 -0.83 31.78
N THR A 200 8.68 -0.73 30.45
CA THR A 200 7.88 -1.55 29.51
C THR A 200 8.11 -3.04 29.71
N GLY A 201 9.36 -3.47 29.84
CA GLY A 201 9.70 -4.88 30.08
C GLY A 201 9.09 -5.42 31.38
N SER A 202 8.98 -4.60 32.44
CA SER A 202 8.33 -5.02 33.68
C SER A 202 6.82 -5.25 33.54
N LEU A 203 6.15 -4.48 32.67
CA LEU A 203 4.73 -4.60 32.38
C LEU A 203 4.45 -5.83 31.52
N GLU A 204 5.26 -6.05 30.49
CA GLU A 204 5.15 -7.18 29.56
C GLU A 204 5.49 -8.51 30.24
N ALA A 205 6.47 -8.53 31.15
CA ALA A 205 6.83 -9.73 31.92
C ALA A 205 5.70 -10.20 32.85
N GLY A 206 4.75 -9.33 33.22
CA GLY A 206 3.59 -9.67 34.02
C GLY A 206 2.41 -10.28 33.25
N VAL A 207 2.54 -10.44 31.93
CA VAL A 207 1.50 -10.97 31.01
C VAL A 207 1.83 -12.37 30.49
N ARG A 208 3.12 -12.77 30.51
CA ARG A 208 3.59 -14.12 30.15
C ARG A 208 3.41 -15.11 31.30
#